data_AF-A0A0C2Z8L3-F1
#
_entry.id   AF-A0A0C2Z8L3-F1
#
_cell.length_a   1.000
_cell.length_b   1.000
_cell.length_c   1.000
_cell.angle_alpha   90.00
_cell.angle_beta   90.00
_cell.angle_gamma   90.00
#
_symmetry.space_group_name_H-M   'P 1'
#
loop_
_entity.id
_entity.type
_entity.pdbx_description
1 polymer ?
#
loop_
_entity_poly.entity_id
_entity_poly.type
_entity_poly.pdbx_seq_one_letter_code
_entity_poly.pdbx_strand_id
1 'polypeptide(L)'
;MAKRKSENTGKKRVTSLPPTATVASAPLVSSSLAFPEVSQKTDLDCRVILDDQILVIDDLLSAAECKAFAKFIDKLPLELTPPKKRGEAERVNQRFSVTSVDFAQKLHALLLPHLPSFPYPMSMRRPSALDHPRRPQSCNSNIRVYKYAPSQYFGPHYDDSVHDAITGAKSEWTLLIYLTGVEDGVEGGETLFYKEERGKPRQVICPPLKRGTALLHRHGQECMLHEGSPVRKGTKYVLRSDLMFTR
;
A
#
# COMPACT_ATOMS: atom_id res chain seq x y z
N MET A 1 -52.94 48.80 -26.96
CA MET A 1 -52.77 49.21 -28.37
C MET A 1 -51.98 48.13 -29.10
N ALA A 2 -52.52 47.69 -30.22
CA ALA A 2 -52.08 46.56 -31.01
C ALA A 2 -51.26 47.02 -32.23
N LYS A 3 -50.71 46.01 -32.94
CA LYS A 3 -50.29 45.97 -34.36
C LYS A 3 -48.82 46.34 -34.62
N ARG A 4 -48.13 45.72 -35.59
CA ARG A 4 -48.40 44.58 -36.50
C ARG A 4 -47.08 44.24 -37.21
N LYS A 5 -46.89 42.94 -37.44
CA LYS A 5 -46.43 42.27 -38.67
C LYS A 5 -45.70 43.09 -39.75
N SER A 6 -44.57 42.54 -40.22
CA SER A 6 -44.39 42.26 -41.65
C SER A 6 -43.78 40.87 -41.87
N GLU A 7 -44.40 40.13 -42.77
CA GLU A 7 -43.96 38.86 -43.34
C GLU A 7 -42.69 39.04 -44.16
N ASN A 8 -41.83 38.01 -44.23
CA ASN A 8 -41.17 37.72 -45.48
C ASN A 8 -41.02 36.22 -45.70
N THR A 9 -41.35 35.84 -46.93
CA THR A 9 -41.45 34.51 -47.50
C THR A 9 -40.07 34.02 -47.97
N GLY A 10 -39.82 32.71 -47.94
CA GLY A 10 -38.52 32.22 -48.40
C GLY A 10 -38.33 30.70 -48.36
N LYS A 11 -38.93 30.02 -49.34
CA LYS A 11 -38.48 28.76 -49.99
C LYS A 11 -37.82 27.67 -49.12
N LYS A 12 -38.53 26.54 -49.02
CA LYS A 12 -38.01 25.20 -48.71
C LYS A 12 -36.75 24.92 -49.56
N ARG A 13 -35.61 24.75 -48.90
CA ARG A 13 -34.42 24.11 -49.45
C ARG A 13 -34.21 22.82 -48.67
N VAL A 14 -34.42 21.69 -49.35
CA VAL A 14 -34.09 20.35 -48.84
C VAL A 14 -32.56 20.32 -48.75
N THR A 15 -32.03 20.41 -47.53
CA THR A 15 -30.62 20.23 -47.24
C THR A 15 -30.41 18.78 -46.80
N SER A 16 -29.76 18.01 -47.66
CA SER A 16 -29.21 16.69 -47.38
C SER A 16 -28.26 16.77 -46.17
N LEU A 17 -28.45 15.86 -45.22
CA LEU A 17 -27.56 15.67 -44.08
C LEU A 17 -26.15 15.29 -44.57
N PRO A 18 -25.08 15.87 -44.01
CA PRO A 18 -23.73 15.41 -44.30
C PRO A 18 -23.51 14.02 -43.66
N PRO A 19 -22.70 13.15 -44.28
CA PRO A 19 -22.41 11.83 -43.72
C PRO A 19 -21.64 12.00 -42.40
N THR A 20 -22.12 11.31 -41.38
CA THR A 20 -21.52 11.24 -40.06
C THR A 20 -20.13 10.63 -40.19
N ALA A 21 -19.09 11.47 -40.04
CA ALA A 21 -17.72 10.99 -39.90
C ALA A 21 -17.67 10.12 -38.64
N THR A 22 -17.53 8.82 -38.85
CA THR A 22 -17.28 7.85 -37.78
C THR A 22 -15.90 8.15 -37.25
N VAL A 23 -15.85 8.89 -36.13
CA VAL A 23 -14.65 8.97 -35.31
C VAL A 23 -14.42 7.56 -34.82
N ALA A 24 -13.44 6.87 -35.41
CA ALA A 24 -12.95 5.61 -34.91
C ALA A 24 -12.50 5.87 -33.47
N SER A 25 -13.30 5.40 -32.51
CA SER A 25 -12.87 5.32 -31.13
C SER A 25 -11.73 4.31 -31.12
N ALA A 26 -10.51 4.80 -30.89
CA ALA A 26 -9.43 3.93 -30.50
C ALA A 26 -9.93 3.12 -29.29
N PRO A 27 -9.72 1.79 -29.25
CA PRO A 27 -10.09 1.04 -28.07
C PRO A 27 -9.30 1.63 -26.90
N LEU A 28 -10.01 2.19 -25.92
CA LEU A 28 -9.46 2.44 -24.60
C LEU A 28 -9.15 1.07 -24.01
N VAL A 29 -7.98 0.53 -24.35
CA VAL A 29 -7.39 -0.55 -23.59
C VAL A 29 -6.98 0.10 -22.28
N SER A 30 -7.92 0.19 -21.34
CA SER A 30 -7.59 0.24 -19.93
C SER A 30 -6.86 -1.06 -19.66
N SER A 31 -5.55 -1.06 -19.89
CA SER A 31 -4.71 -2.17 -19.46
C SER A 31 -4.75 -2.12 -17.94
N SER A 32 -5.58 -2.99 -17.36
CA SER A 32 -5.53 -3.27 -15.94
C SER A 32 -4.07 -3.59 -15.61
N LEU A 33 -3.45 -2.80 -14.74
CA LEU A 33 -2.07 -2.97 -14.37
C LEU A 33 -1.85 -4.39 -13.83
N ALA A 34 -1.02 -5.18 -14.52
CA ALA A 34 -0.70 -6.55 -14.12
C ALA A 34 0.55 -6.55 -13.22
N PHE A 35 0.39 -7.00 -11.98
CA PHE A 35 1.52 -7.19 -11.06
C PHE A 35 2.35 -8.41 -11.48
N PRO A 36 3.67 -8.42 -11.21
CA PRO A 36 4.48 -9.62 -11.37
C PRO A 36 3.91 -10.80 -10.58
N GLU A 37 4.01 -12.00 -11.17
CA GLU A 37 3.58 -13.23 -10.53
C GLU A 37 4.44 -13.55 -9.30
N VAL A 38 3.79 -14.16 -8.30
CA VAL A 38 4.41 -14.64 -7.07
C VAL A 38 4.06 -16.11 -6.88
N SER A 39 5.06 -16.93 -6.57
CA SER A 39 4.86 -18.34 -6.25
C SER A 39 4.46 -18.51 -4.79
N GLN A 40 3.65 -19.55 -4.54
CA GLN A 40 3.32 -19.98 -3.18
C GLN A 40 4.60 -20.36 -2.42
N LYS A 41 4.61 -20.08 -1.12
CA LYS A 41 5.70 -20.42 -0.20
C LYS A 41 5.14 -21.29 0.91
N THR A 42 5.90 -22.28 1.34
CA THR A 42 5.54 -23.18 2.46
C THR A 42 6.53 -23.00 3.59
N ASP A 43 6.09 -23.30 4.82
CA ASP A 43 6.95 -23.45 5.99
C ASP A 43 7.82 -22.22 6.31
N LEU A 44 7.31 -21.01 6.06
CA LEU A 44 8.01 -19.79 6.46
C LEU A 44 7.76 -19.52 7.94
N ASP A 45 8.82 -19.17 8.65
CA ASP A 45 8.73 -18.79 10.06
C ASP A 45 8.29 -17.34 10.21
N CYS A 46 7.36 -17.09 11.13
CA CYS A 46 6.92 -15.75 11.51
C CYS A 46 7.56 -15.37 12.83
N ARG A 47 8.62 -14.57 12.74
CA ARG A 47 9.44 -14.18 13.89
C ARG A 47 8.86 -12.93 14.53
N VAL A 48 8.69 -12.98 15.84
CA VAL A 48 8.27 -11.84 16.65
C VAL A 48 9.49 -10.97 16.97
N ILE A 49 9.49 -9.72 16.52
CA ILE A 49 10.52 -8.73 16.86
C ILE A 49 10.12 -7.96 18.12
N LEU A 50 8.83 -7.65 18.25
CA LEU A 50 8.23 -7.07 19.44
C LEU A 50 6.81 -7.62 19.60
N ASP A 51 6.52 -8.20 20.76
CA ASP A 51 5.23 -8.78 21.08
C ASP A 51 4.08 -7.81 20.81
N ASP A 52 3.04 -8.30 20.13
CA ASP A 52 1.83 -7.55 19.78
C ASP A 52 2.09 -6.22 19.03
N GLN A 53 3.24 -6.09 18.35
CA GLN A 53 3.62 -4.85 17.69
C GLN A 53 4.37 -5.05 16.37
N ILE A 54 5.35 -5.94 16.31
CA ILE A 54 6.25 -6.07 15.15
C ILE A 54 6.57 -7.53 14.88
N LEU A 55 6.23 -8.00 13.68
CA LEU A 55 6.50 -9.34 13.18
C LEU A 55 7.25 -9.28 11.85
N VAL A 56 8.08 -10.29 11.57
CA VAL A 56 8.73 -10.44 10.27
C VAL A 56 8.57 -11.86 9.74
N ILE A 57 8.37 -11.98 8.42
CA ILE A 57 8.43 -13.24 7.68
C ILE A 57 9.49 -13.07 6.60
N ASP A 58 10.62 -13.75 6.76
CA ASP A 58 11.71 -13.71 5.80
C ASP A 58 11.38 -14.54 4.56
N ASP A 59 12.01 -14.20 3.43
CA ASP A 59 11.96 -14.98 2.19
C ASP A 59 10.54 -15.19 1.61
N LEU A 60 9.58 -14.33 2.01
CA LEU A 60 8.21 -14.31 1.48
C LEU A 60 8.21 -14.12 -0.04
N LEU A 61 9.07 -13.22 -0.53
CA LEU A 61 9.41 -13.13 -1.94
C LEU A 61 10.85 -13.55 -2.16
N SER A 62 11.08 -14.39 -3.16
CA SER A 62 12.41 -14.75 -3.63
C SER A 62 13.13 -13.57 -4.27
N ALA A 63 14.45 -13.66 -4.37
CA ALA A 63 15.26 -12.64 -5.04
C ALA A 63 14.82 -12.37 -6.49
N ALA A 64 14.38 -13.41 -7.21
CA ALA A 64 13.89 -13.28 -8.58
C ALA A 64 12.56 -12.50 -8.66
N GLU A 65 11.62 -12.79 -7.75
CA GLU A 65 10.35 -12.07 -7.64
C GLU A 65 10.58 -10.61 -7.24
N CYS A 66 11.39 -10.35 -6.21
CA CYS A 66 11.77 -9.00 -5.81
C CYS A 66 12.36 -8.18 -6.97
N LYS A 67 13.27 -8.79 -7.76
CA LYS A 67 13.85 -8.16 -8.94
C LYS A 67 12.81 -7.88 -10.04
N ALA A 68 11.83 -8.77 -10.22
CA ALA A 68 10.72 -8.55 -11.15
C ALA A 68 9.85 -7.36 -10.70
N PHE A 69 9.53 -7.28 -9.40
CA PHE A 69 8.81 -6.14 -8.82
C PHE A 69 9.57 -4.82 -8.93
N ALA A 70 10.88 -4.79 -8.63
CA ALA A 70 11.68 -3.58 -8.78
C ALA A 70 11.65 -3.06 -10.24
N LYS A 71 11.87 -3.95 -11.22
CA LYS A 71 11.77 -3.62 -12.65
C LYS A 71 10.38 -3.16 -13.08
N PHE A 72 9.34 -3.75 -12.49
CA PHE A 72 7.96 -3.34 -12.74
C PHE A 72 7.70 -1.94 -12.19
N ILE A 73 8.12 -1.66 -10.95
CA ILE A 73 7.98 -0.36 -10.29
C ILE A 73 8.68 0.75 -11.08
N ASP A 74 9.87 0.49 -11.64
CA ASP A 74 10.59 1.46 -12.47
C ASP A 74 9.86 1.87 -13.76
N LYS A 75 8.84 1.10 -14.18
CA LYS A 75 8.01 1.42 -15.36
C LYS A 75 6.70 2.12 -14.99
N LEU A 76 6.39 2.25 -13.70
CA LEU A 76 5.18 2.91 -13.23
C LEU A 76 5.36 4.44 -13.26
N PRO A 77 4.27 5.21 -13.44
CA PRO A 77 4.30 6.66 -13.31
C PRO A 77 4.39 7.05 -11.83
N LEU A 78 5.57 6.88 -11.22
CA LEU A 78 5.77 7.23 -9.81
C LEU A 78 5.76 8.75 -9.62
N GLU A 79 5.01 9.21 -8.62
CA GLU A 79 4.93 10.62 -8.24
C GLU A 79 5.80 10.88 -7.02
N LEU A 80 6.54 11.99 -7.01
CA LEU A 80 7.22 12.45 -5.81
C LEU A 80 6.18 12.92 -4.79
N THR A 81 6.37 12.53 -3.53
CA THR A 81 5.48 12.96 -2.45
C THR A 81 5.48 14.49 -2.34
N PRO A 82 4.30 15.14 -2.22
CA PRO A 82 4.22 16.59 -2.07
C PRO A 82 4.80 17.05 -0.72
N PRO A 83 5.11 18.36 -0.57
CA PRO A 83 5.53 18.92 0.70
C PRO A 83 4.52 18.63 1.83
N LYS A 84 5.04 18.36 3.03
CA LYS A 84 4.20 18.06 4.21
C LYS A 84 3.26 19.21 4.54
N LYS A 85 2.04 18.89 4.96
CA LYS A 85 1.13 19.87 5.57
C LYS A 85 1.44 20.02 7.06
N ARG A 86 0.82 21.02 7.70
CA ARG A 86 0.94 21.21 9.15
C ARG A 86 0.44 19.96 9.89
N GLY A 87 1.28 19.40 10.76
CA GLY A 87 0.96 18.20 11.53
C GLY A 87 1.30 16.88 10.82
N GLU A 88 1.68 16.92 9.54
CA GLU A 88 2.17 15.74 8.82
C GLU A 88 3.69 15.61 8.97
N ALA A 89 4.16 14.37 9.02
CA ALA A 89 5.58 14.06 8.97
C ALA A 89 6.15 14.33 7.58
N GLU A 90 7.41 14.77 7.55
CA GLU A 90 8.11 14.99 6.30
C GLU A 90 8.34 13.66 5.57
N ARG A 91 8.08 13.66 4.27
CA ARG A 91 8.22 12.47 3.45
C ARG A 91 8.76 12.87 2.09
N VAL A 92 9.86 12.27 1.72
CA VAL A 92 10.50 12.47 0.44
C VAL A 92 10.70 11.09 -0.15
N ASN A 93 9.80 10.68 -1.05
CA ASN A 93 9.92 9.43 -1.80
C ASN A 93 9.05 9.48 -3.04
N GLN A 94 9.36 8.63 -4.02
CA GLN A 94 8.49 8.39 -5.16
C GLN A 94 7.49 7.28 -4.83
N ARG A 95 6.23 7.44 -5.23
CA ARG A 95 5.17 6.48 -4.92
C ARG A 95 4.17 6.31 -6.05
N PHE A 96 3.53 5.15 -6.04
CA PHE A 96 2.36 4.87 -6.87
C PHE A 96 1.36 4.05 -6.06
N SER A 97 0.08 4.25 -6.32
CA SER A 97 -1.03 3.62 -5.60
C SER A 97 -2.07 3.17 -6.61
N VAL A 98 -2.54 1.94 -6.49
CA VAL A 98 -3.59 1.42 -7.37
C VAL A 98 -4.47 0.45 -6.59
N THR A 99 -5.77 0.50 -6.86
CA THR A 99 -6.70 -0.51 -6.35
C THR A 99 -6.55 -1.78 -7.19
N SER A 100 -6.17 -2.89 -6.55
CA SER A 100 -6.12 -4.22 -7.15
C SER A 100 -6.62 -5.28 -6.18
N VAL A 101 -7.86 -5.72 -6.37
CA VAL A 101 -8.49 -6.76 -5.55
C VAL A 101 -7.85 -8.12 -5.80
N ASP A 102 -7.57 -8.46 -7.06
CA ASP A 102 -6.91 -9.72 -7.44
C ASP A 102 -5.55 -9.87 -6.77
N PHE A 103 -4.70 -8.85 -6.86
CA PHE A 103 -3.36 -8.92 -6.26
C PHE A 103 -3.43 -8.93 -4.73
N ALA A 104 -4.36 -8.21 -4.12
CA ALA A 104 -4.57 -8.26 -2.67
C ALA A 104 -5.01 -9.65 -2.19
N GLN A 105 -5.86 -10.35 -2.95
CA GLN A 105 -6.25 -11.74 -2.67
C GLN A 105 -5.07 -12.69 -2.80
N LYS A 106 -4.27 -12.58 -3.87
CA LYS A 106 -3.03 -13.37 -4.05
C LYS A 106 -2.05 -13.14 -2.90
N LEU A 107 -1.85 -11.89 -2.49
CA LEU A 107 -0.94 -11.53 -1.40
C LEU A 107 -1.44 -12.06 -0.05
N HIS A 108 -2.75 -11.99 0.21
CA HIS A 108 -3.35 -12.58 1.41
C HIS A 108 -3.18 -14.11 1.44
N ALA A 109 -3.47 -14.79 0.34
CA ALA A 109 -3.28 -16.24 0.22
C ALA A 109 -1.82 -16.66 0.42
N LEU A 110 -0.87 -15.85 -0.04
CA LEU A 110 0.57 -16.07 0.15
C LEU A 110 0.98 -15.96 1.63
N LEU A 111 0.42 -14.99 2.36
CA LEU A 111 0.77 -14.70 3.75
C LEU A 111 0.07 -15.64 4.75
N LEU A 112 -1.21 -15.90 4.54
CA LEU A 112 -2.11 -16.52 5.53
C LEU A 112 -1.57 -17.80 6.19
N PRO A 113 -0.92 -18.74 5.47
CA PRO A 113 -0.38 -19.96 6.08
C PRO A 113 0.70 -19.70 7.14
N HIS A 114 1.41 -18.58 7.02
CA HIS A 114 2.58 -18.24 7.84
C HIS A 114 2.22 -17.28 8.99
N LEU A 115 0.99 -16.75 9.01
CA LEU A 115 0.58 -15.78 10.01
C LEU A 115 0.15 -16.45 11.32
N PRO A 116 0.52 -15.87 12.48
CA PRO A 116 0.01 -16.30 13.77
C PRO A 116 -1.46 -15.90 13.93
N SER A 117 -2.07 -16.34 15.04
CA SER A 117 -3.29 -15.70 15.53
C SER A 117 -2.95 -14.31 16.05
N PHE A 118 -3.72 -13.30 15.66
CA PHE A 118 -3.52 -11.94 16.11
C PHE A 118 -4.34 -11.63 17.37
N PRO A 119 -3.81 -10.83 18.30
CA PRO A 119 -4.59 -10.33 19.42
C PRO A 119 -5.63 -9.29 18.95
N TYR A 120 -6.63 -9.06 19.79
CA TYR A 120 -7.58 -7.97 19.61
C TYR A 120 -6.96 -6.63 20.04
N PRO A 121 -7.27 -5.51 19.36
CA PRO A 121 -6.99 -4.17 19.84
C PRO A 121 -7.49 -3.94 21.27
N MET A 122 -6.74 -3.22 22.10
CA MET A 122 -7.18 -2.85 23.45
C MET A 122 -8.52 -2.09 23.45
N SER A 123 -8.84 -1.39 22.36
CA SER A 123 -10.10 -0.67 22.20
C SER A 123 -11.29 -1.57 21.82
N MET A 124 -11.07 -2.87 21.57
CA MET A 124 -12.11 -3.82 21.21
C MET A 124 -12.39 -4.78 22.36
N ARG A 125 -13.68 -4.99 22.69
CA ARG A 125 -14.08 -6.04 23.63
C ARG A 125 -13.82 -7.41 23.01
N ARG A 126 -13.08 -8.27 23.71
CA ARG A 126 -12.87 -9.65 23.30
C ARG A 126 -14.22 -10.39 23.31
N PRO A 127 -14.60 -11.11 22.23
CA PRO A 127 -15.75 -12.00 22.25
C PRO A 127 -15.59 -13.08 23.33
N SER A 128 -16.69 -13.48 23.97
CA SER A 128 -16.70 -14.45 25.08
C SER A 128 -16.46 -15.90 24.66
N ALA A 129 -16.51 -16.20 23.36
CA ALA A 129 -16.23 -17.52 22.78
C ALA A 129 -15.01 -17.40 21.87
N LEU A 130 -13.89 -18.03 22.25
CA LEU A 130 -12.61 -17.98 21.53
C LEU A 130 -12.15 -19.40 21.22
N ASP A 131 -12.87 -20.10 20.34
CA ASP A 131 -12.46 -21.43 19.86
C ASP A 131 -11.63 -21.36 18.56
N HIS A 132 -11.45 -20.16 17.99
CA HIS A 132 -10.77 -19.99 16.70
C HIS A 132 -9.70 -18.90 16.71
N PRO A 133 -8.57 -19.12 16.02
CA PRO A 133 -7.52 -18.11 15.88
C PRO A 133 -8.06 -16.90 15.10
N ARG A 134 -7.78 -15.70 15.59
CA ARG A 134 -8.14 -14.46 14.91
C ARG A 134 -7.16 -14.22 13.77
N ARG A 135 -7.66 -14.28 12.54
CA ARG A 135 -6.87 -14.13 11.31
C ARG A 135 -7.37 -12.94 10.49
N PRO A 136 -6.51 -12.29 9.69
CA PRO A 136 -6.96 -11.28 8.74
C PRO A 136 -7.81 -11.94 7.66
N GLN A 137 -8.87 -11.25 7.23
CA GLN A 137 -9.76 -11.72 6.17
C GLN A 137 -9.23 -11.43 4.77
N SER A 138 -8.43 -10.37 4.63
CA SER A 138 -7.83 -9.97 3.36
C SER A 138 -6.62 -9.05 3.60
N CYS A 139 -5.93 -8.74 2.50
CA CYS A 139 -5.08 -7.56 2.41
C CYS A 139 -5.88 -6.38 1.84
N ASN A 140 -5.51 -5.15 2.20
CA ASN A 140 -6.09 -3.94 1.64
C ASN A 140 -5.88 -3.88 0.13
N SER A 141 -6.96 -3.69 -0.64
CA SER A 141 -6.91 -3.63 -2.11
C SER A 141 -6.16 -2.41 -2.64
N ASN A 142 -5.92 -1.37 -1.82
CA ASN A 142 -5.07 -0.26 -2.20
C ASN A 142 -3.58 -0.65 -2.10
N ILE A 143 -3.05 -1.20 -3.18
CA ILE A 143 -1.65 -1.61 -3.29
C ILE A 143 -0.80 -0.38 -3.57
N ARG A 144 0.19 -0.16 -2.71
CA ARG A 144 1.10 0.97 -2.78
C ARG A 144 2.51 0.46 -3.05
N VAL A 145 3.26 1.18 -3.85
CA VAL A 145 4.69 0.91 -4.06
C VAL A 145 5.47 2.19 -3.81
N TYR A 146 6.63 2.03 -3.19
CA TYR A 146 7.51 3.12 -2.82
C TYR A 146 8.91 2.89 -3.38
N LYS A 147 9.53 3.96 -3.86
CA LYS A 147 10.92 4.02 -4.27
C LYS A 147 11.60 5.17 -3.54
N TYR A 148 12.72 4.85 -2.89
CA TYR A 148 13.57 5.80 -2.18
C TYR A 148 14.97 5.77 -2.79
N ALA A 149 15.38 6.89 -3.37
CA ALA A 149 16.75 7.15 -3.80
C ALA A 149 17.61 7.67 -2.64
N PRO A 150 18.93 7.87 -2.80
CA PRO A 150 19.75 8.48 -1.76
C PRO A 150 19.18 9.81 -1.25
N SER A 151 19.32 10.03 0.05
CA SER A 151 18.76 11.14 0.86
C SER A 151 17.24 11.16 0.99
N GLN A 152 16.50 10.23 0.38
CA GLN A 152 15.05 10.11 0.52
C GLN A 152 14.68 9.31 1.78
N TYR A 153 13.57 9.67 2.40
CA TYR A 153 13.17 9.18 3.73
C TYR A 153 11.67 9.41 4.00
N PHE A 154 11.19 8.88 5.11
CA PHE A 154 9.89 9.23 5.67
C PHE A 154 10.03 9.41 7.18
N GLY A 155 9.97 10.65 7.66
CA GLY A 155 10.20 11.00 9.05
C GLY A 155 9.20 10.40 10.04
N PRO A 156 9.41 10.61 11.35
CA PRO A 156 8.63 9.96 12.41
C PRO A 156 7.13 10.25 12.32
N HIS A 157 6.32 9.20 12.28
CA HIS A 157 4.86 9.27 12.15
C HIS A 157 4.15 8.09 12.81
N TYR A 158 2.83 8.19 12.84
CA TYR A 158 1.90 7.11 13.15
C TYR A 158 1.07 6.82 11.91
N ASP A 159 0.79 5.55 11.65
CA ASP A 159 -0.09 5.11 10.57
C ASP A 159 -1.53 4.99 11.09
N ASP A 160 -2.49 5.48 10.31
CA ASP A 160 -3.93 5.40 10.64
C ASP A 160 -4.59 4.16 10.04
N SER A 161 -5.67 3.71 10.69
CA SER A 161 -6.51 2.63 10.15
C SER A 161 -7.37 3.11 8.99
N VAL A 162 -7.30 2.38 7.88
CA VAL A 162 -8.27 2.44 6.78
C VAL A 162 -9.47 1.54 7.07
N HIS A 163 -10.67 2.02 6.72
CA HIS A 163 -11.92 1.27 6.79
C HIS A 163 -12.42 1.00 5.37
N ASP A 164 -12.79 -0.25 5.10
CA ASP A 164 -13.51 -0.63 3.90
C ASP A 164 -15.01 -0.50 4.18
N ALA A 165 -15.65 0.46 3.51
CA ALA A 165 -17.08 0.73 3.68
C ALA A 165 -17.98 -0.38 3.12
N ILE A 166 -17.47 -1.22 2.23
CA ILE A 166 -18.23 -2.30 1.58
C ILE A 166 -18.23 -3.54 2.48
N THR A 167 -17.04 -3.97 2.92
CA THR A 167 -16.89 -5.18 3.74
C THR A 167 -17.06 -4.91 5.24
N GLY A 168 -16.95 -3.65 5.67
CA GLY A 168 -16.86 -3.27 7.08
C GLY A 168 -15.52 -3.62 7.73
N ALA A 169 -14.56 -4.15 6.96
CA ALA A 169 -13.25 -4.51 7.47
C ALA A 169 -12.41 -3.27 7.78
N LYS A 170 -11.57 -3.39 8.79
CA LYS A 170 -10.65 -2.35 9.24
C LYS A 170 -9.22 -2.88 9.18
N SER A 171 -8.30 -2.07 8.66
CA SER A 171 -6.88 -2.41 8.71
C SER A 171 -6.35 -2.25 10.13
N GLU A 172 -5.55 -3.21 10.60
CA GLU A 172 -4.92 -3.17 11.94
C GLU A 172 -3.39 -3.34 11.92
N TRP A 173 -2.85 -3.89 10.84
CA TRP A 173 -1.41 -4.09 10.67
C TRP A 173 -0.99 -3.59 9.30
N THR A 174 0.01 -2.72 9.24
CA THR A 174 0.69 -2.37 7.98
C THR A 174 1.54 -3.57 7.55
N LEU A 175 1.48 -3.89 6.26
CA LEU A 175 2.37 -4.85 5.60
C LEU A 175 3.34 -4.10 4.70
N LEU A 176 4.64 -4.19 4.99
CA LEU A 176 5.72 -3.74 4.10
C LEU A 176 6.49 -4.95 3.60
N ILE A 177 6.60 -5.12 2.29
CA ILE A 177 7.48 -6.13 1.68
C ILE A 177 8.70 -5.40 1.13
N TYR A 178 9.88 -5.73 1.65
CA TYR A 178 11.14 -5.16 1.18
C TYR A 178 11.54 -5.83 -0.13
N LEU A 179 11.50 -5.08 -1.22
CA LEU A 179 11.85 -5.57 -2.56
C LEU A 179 13.35 -5.40 -2.85
N THR A 180 14.03 -4.56 -2.07
CA THR A 180 15.49 -4.49 -1.99
C THR A 180 15.91 -4.38 -0.53
N GLY A 181 17.12 -4.84 -0.22
CA GLY A 181 17.70 -4.81 1.12
C GLY A 181 19.21 -4.55 1.12
N VAL A 182 19.85 -4.84 2.26
CA VAL A 182 21.30 -4.69 2.44
C VAL A 182 22.08 -5.50 1.40
N GLU A 183 21.58 -6.67 1.03
CA GLU A 183 22.15 -7.54 0.00
C GLU A 183 22.07 -6.97 -1.43
N ASP A 184 21.23 -5.95 -1.65
CA ASP A 184 21.17 -5.18 -2.90
C ASP A 184 22.05 -3.92 -2.87
N GLY A 185 22.82 -3.73 -1.79
CA GLY A 185 23.68 -2.56 -1.58
C GLY A 185 22.95 -1.33 -1.03
N VAL A 186 21.76 -1.52 -0.45
CA VAL A 186 21.06 -0.45 0.27
C VAL A 186 21.76 -0.21 1.61
N GLU A 187 22.21 1.02 1.84
CA GLU A 187 22.75 1.46 3.14
C GLU A 187 21.81 2.54 3.71
N GLY A 188 21.42 2.43 4.98
CA GLY A 188 20.33 3.24 5.52
C GLY A 188 18.97 2.74 5.04
N GLY A 189 17.94 3.58 5.10
CA GLY A 189 16.61 3.20 4.63
C GLY A 189 15.87 2.21 5.53
N GLU A 190 16.33 1.92 6.74
CA GLU A 190 15.68 1.00 7.66
C GLU A 190 14.31 1.53 8.11
N THR A 191 13.39 0.63 8.49
CA THR A 191 12.17 1.05 9.20
C THR A 191 12.47 1.05 10.69
N LEU A 192 12.53 2.23 11.31
CA LEU A 192 12.89 2.38 12.72
C LEU A 192 11.65 2.61 13.55
N PHE A 193 11.49 1.83 14.62
CA PHE A 193 10.41 1.97 15.59
C PHE A 193 10.95 2.51 16.90
N TYR A 194 10.17 3.36 17.55
CA TYR A 194 10.55 4.02 18.77
C TYR A 194 9.64 3.62 19.91
N LYS A 195 10.22 2.97 20.91
CA LYS A 195 9.54 2.57 22.12
C LYS A 195 9.87 3.57 23.22
N GLU A 196 8.83 4.23 23.73
CA GLU A 196 8.93 5.18 24.83
C GLU A 196 8.26 4.57 26.07
N GLU A 197 9.02 4.47 27.16
CA GLU A 197 8.53 4.04 28.47
C GLU A 197 8.83 5.12 29.50
N ARG A 198 7.84 5.48 30.33
CA ARG A 198 8.00 6.55 31.32
C ARG A 198 9.18 6.25 32.26
N GLY A 199 10.13 7.18 32.32
CA GLY A 199 11.30 7.07 33.19
C GLY A 199 12.43 6.19 32.64
N LYS A 200 12.34 5.74 31.38
CA LYS A 200 13.42 5.01 30.70
C LYS A 200 13.89 5.75 29.45
N PRO A 201 15.17 5.57 29.04
CA PRO A 201 15.63 6.04 27.75
C PRO A 201 14.80 5.45 26.60
N ARG A 202 14.56 6.25 25.56
CA ARG A 202 13.89 5.81 24.33
C ARG A 202 14.69 4.68 23.68
N GLN A 203 14.01 3.57 23.41
CA GLN A 203 14.60 2.42 22.72
C GLN A 203 14.26 2.50 21.23
N VAL A 204 15.26 2.25 20.38
CA VAL A 204 15.08 2.11 18.93
C VAL A 204 15.06 0.63 18.59
N ILE A 205 14.02 0.19 17.88
CA ILE A 205 13.88 -1.15 17.36
C ILE A 205 14.03 -1.07 15.84
N CYS A 206 14.96 -1.84 15.29
CA CYS A 206 15.30 -1.85 13.87
C CYS A 206 15.14 -3.26 13.32
N PRO A 207 13.98 -3.61 12.73
CA PRO A 207 13.83 -4.85 11.99
C PRO A 207 14.83 -4.91 10.82
N PRO A 208 15.34 -6.10 10.46
CA PRO A 208 16.30 -6.24 9.37
C PRO A 208 15.73 -5.76 8.02
N LEU A 209 16.48 -4.91 7.32
CA LEU A 209 16.19 -4.53 5.93
C LEU A 209 16.75 -5.61 4.97
N LYS A 210 16.12 -6.79 4.96
CA LYS A 210 16.47 -7.93 4.10
C LYS A 210 15.47 -8.03 2.95
N ARG A 211 15.94 -8.17 1.70
CA ARG A 211 15.10 -8.36 0.52
C ARG A 211 14.23 -9.60 0.69
N GLY A 212 12.98 -9.51 0.24
CA GLY A 212 12.00 -10.58 0.33
C GLY A 212 11.25 -10.64 1.64
N THR A 213 11.68 -9.89 2.66
CA THR A 213 11.05 -9.89 3.98
C THR A 213 9.74 -9.12 3.96
N ALA A 214 8.69 -9.72 4.53
CA ALA A 214 7.51 -9.00 4.96
C ALA A 214 7.67 -8.55 6.41
N LEU A 215 7.68 -7.23 6.62
CA LEU A 215 7.53 -6.59 7.91
C LEU A 215 6.05 -6.28 8.14
N LEU A 216 5.52 -6.78 9.24
CA LEU A 216 4.20 -6.45 9.74
C LEU A 216 4.36 -5.61 11.00
N HIS A 217 3.70 -4.46 11.05
CA HIS A 217 3.65 -3.66 12.29
C HIS A 217 2.24 -3.15 12.57
N ARG A 218 1.90 -3.07 13.85
CA ARG A 218 0.59 -2.59 14.27
C ARG A 218 0.44 -1.11 13.95
N HIS A 219 -0.78 -0.70 13.59
CA HIS A 219 -1.10 0.70 13.32
C HIS A 219 -2.46 1.13 13.92
N GLY A 220 -2.86 2.37 13.69
CA GLY A 220 -4.02 2.98 14.33
C GLY A 220 -3.72 3.42 15.77
N GLN A 221 -4.65 3.16 16.69
CA GLN A 221 -4.55 3.65 18.08
C GLN A 221 -3.37 3.05 18.87
N GLU A 222 -2.88 1.90 18.44
CA GLU A 222 -1.77 1.18 19.08
C GLU A 222 -0.49 1.27 18.23
N CYS A 223 -0.45 2.18 17.25
CA CYS A 223 0.70 2.39 16.40
C CYS A 223 1.88 2.90 17.21
N MET A 224 3.05 2.28 17.04
CA MET A 224 4.30 2.84 17.52
C MET A 224 4.75 4.00 16.63
N LEU A 225 5.39 5.00 17.23
CA LEU A 225 6.08 6.03 16.46
C LEU A 225 7.17 5.36 15.63
N HIS A 226 7.17 5.59 14.33
CA HIS A 226 8.13 4.96 13.43
C HIS A 226 8.52 5.86 12.26
N GLU A 227 9.66 5.56 11.63
CA GLU A 227 10.16 6.25 10.45
C GLU A 227 10.76 5.28 9.44
N GLY A 228 10.87 5.73 8.19
CA GLY A 228 11.82 5.19 7.23
C GLY A 228 13.06 6.08 7.20
N SER A 229 14.18 5.60 7.75
CA SER A 229 15.42 6.36 7.84
C SER A 229 15.91 6.79 6.44
N PRO A 230 16.78 7.82 6.34
CA PRO A 230 17.35 8.20 5.05
C PRO A 230 18.13 7.06 4.40
N VAL A 231 17.84 6.81 3.12
CA VAL A 231 18.70 5.98 2.27
C VAL A 231 20.01 6.73 2.05
N ARG A 232 21.14 6.16 2.46
CA ARG A 232 22.48 6.74 2.24
C ARG A 232 23.06 6.28 0.90
N LYS A 233 22.78 5.05 0.49
CA LYS A 233 23.27 4.45 -0.76
C LYS A 233 22.30 3.42 -1.29
N GLY A 234 22.33 3.20 -2.61
CA GLY A 234 21.44 2.28 -3.30
C GLY A 234 20.04 2.85 -3.47
N THR A 235 19.10 1.98 -3.82
CA THR A 235 17.69 2.34 -3.99
C THR A 235 16.82 1.37 -3.23
N LYS A 236 16.01 1.87 -2.31
CA LYS A 236 15.05 1.07 -1.54
C LYS A 236 13.71 1.01 -2.27
N TYR A 237 13.25 -0.21 -2.55
CA TYR A 237 11.92 -0.48 -3.11
C TYR A 237 11.07 -1.21 -2.07
N VAL A 238 9.82 -0.79 -1.92
CA VAL A 238 8.87 -1.38 -0.97
C VAL A 238 7.52 -1.55 -1.63
N LEU A 239 6.90 -2.71 -1.43
CA LEU A 239 5.47 -2.90 -1.66
C LEU A 239 4.72 -2.78 -0.34
N ARG A 240 3.60 -2.08 -0.32
CA ARG A 240 2.75 -1.92 0.87
C ARG A 240 1.31 -2.32 0.60
N SER A 241 0.76 -3.04 1.56
CA SER A 241 -0.67 -3.22 1.80
C SER A 241 -0.92 -3.16 3.32
N ASP A 242 -2.11 -3.53 3.78
CA ASP A 242 -2.42 -3.63 5.21
C ASP A 242 -3.28 -4.89 5.43
N LEU A 243 -3.17 -5.54 6.58
CA LEU A 243 -4.03 -6.67 6.95
C LEU A 243 -5.39 -6.17 7.44
N MET A 244 -6.46 -6.67 6.83
CA MET A 244 -7.84 -6.28 7.08
C MET A 244 -8.55 -7.29 7.99
N PHE A 245 -9.22 -6.78 9.03
CA PHE A 245 -9.96 -7.57 10.01
C PHE A 245 -11.41 -7.09 10.08
N THR A 246 -12.34 -8.02 10.23
CA THR A 246 -13.69 -7.68 10.68
C THR A 246 -13.77 -7.73 12.20
N ARG A 247 -14.80 -7.10 12.74
CA ARG A 247 -15.17 -7.23 14.14
C ARG A 247 -15.61 -8.65 14.46
#